data_AF-A0A9X3HNC0-F1
#
_entry.id   AF-A0A9X3HNC0-F1
#
_cell.length_a   1.000
_cell.length_b   1.000
_cell.length_c   1.000
_cell.angle_alpha   90.00
_cell.angle_beta   90.00
_cell.angle_gamma   90.00
#
_symmetry.space_group_name_H-M   'P 1'
#
loop_
_entity.id
_entity.type
_entity.pdbx_description
1 polymer ?
#
loop_
_entity_poly.entity_id
_entity_poly.type
_entity_poly.pdbx_seq_one_letter_code
_entity_poly.pdbx_strand_id
1 'polypeptide(L)'
;MKKITLLLLLAFSFSYSQTTVEEYNYVTKGYAETIAKGLDLKKGYSLNEVYHYTDINYDFLFQSLTNDRTKKTSCIMVIAYSRVWGNKYYLCMPIGNGDLEKKYKEQLSVWDASILSAYSLALSQILTYSVASVE
;
A
#
# COMPACT_ATOMS: atom_id res chain seq x y z
N MET A 1 -49.06 -9.75 -13.50
CA MET A 1 -47.90 -10.32 -12.78
C MET A 1 -46.64 -10.20 -13.63
N LYS A 2 -46.04 -8.99 -13.76
CA LYS A 2 -44.80 -8.78 -14.57
C LYS A 2 -43.90 -7.63 -14.04
N LYS A 3 -44.14 -7.12 -12.83
CA LYS A 3 -43.42 -5.93 -12.31
C LYS A 3 -42.40 -6.22 -11.19
N ILE A 4 -42.27 -7.48 -10.75
CA ILE A 4 -41.41 -7.84 -9.61
C ILE A 4 -40.03 -8.33 -10.05
N THR A 5 -39.85 -8.69 -11.33
CA THR A 5 -38.60 -9.29 -11.82
C THR A 5 -37.43 -8.30 -11.97
N LEU A 6 -37.67 -6.99 -11.91
CA LEU A 6 -36.63 -5.97 -12.13
C LEU A 6 -35.87 -5.57 -10.85
N LEU A 7 -36.38 -5.91 -9.66
CA LEU A 7 -35.77 -5.49 -8.40
C LEU A 7 -34.61 -6.39 -7.92
N LEU A 8 -34.47 -7.60 -8.50
CA LEU A 8 -33.46 -8.58 -8.07
C LEU A 8 -32.08 -8.38 -8.73
N LEU A 9 -31.96 -7.49 -9.73
CA LEU A 9 -30.74 -7.29 -10.52
C LEU A 9 -29.84 -6.14 -10.03
N LEU A 10 -30.27 -5.39 -9.00
CA LEU A 10 -29.53 -4.24 -8.47
C LEU A 10 -28.69 -4.55 -7.21
N ALA A 11 -28.54 -5.83 -6.85
CA ALA A 11 -27.70 -6.27 -5.74
C ALA A 11 -26.33 -6.79 -6.22
N PHE A 12 -25.78 -6.21 -7.30
CA PHE A 12 -24.34 -6.31 -7.53
C PHE A 12 -23.64 -5.49 -6.46
N SER A 13 -23.44 -6.11 -5.30
CA SER A 13 -22.58 -5.61 -4.24
C SER A 13 -21.22 -5.31 -4.86
N PHE A 14 -20.91 -4.03 -5.04
CA PHE A 14 -19.56 -3.57 -5.36
C PHE A 14 -18.63 -4.05 -4.25
N SER A 15 -18.06 -5.24 -4.43
CA SER A 15 -17.02 -5.76 -3.55
C SER A 15 -15.76 -4.96 -3.86
N TYR A 16 -15.64 -3.81 -3.19
CA TYR A 16 -14.37 -3.12 -3.07
C TYR A 16 -13.41 -4.10 -2.40
N SER A 17 -12.32 -4.42 -3.09
CA SER A 17 -11.32 -5.35 -2.57
C SER A 17 -10.50 -4.59 -1.54
N GLN A 18 -10.95 -4.63 -0.29
CA GLN A 18 -10.21 -4.07 0.83
C GLN A 18 -8.94 -4.89 1.11
N THR A 19 -7.89 -4.24 1.62
CA THR A 19 -6.70 -4.95 2.09
C THR A 19 -7.08 -5.98 3.14
N THR A 20 -6.64 -7.22 2.96
CA THR A 20 -6.85 -8.27 3.96
C THR A 20 -5.76 -8.26 5.02
N VAL A 21 -6.03 -8.92 6.16
CA VAL A 21 -5.05 -9.05 7.24
C VAL A 21 -3.83 -9.85 6.77
N GLU A 22 -4.00 -10.84 5.90
CA GLU A 22 -2.91 -11.63 5.33
C GLU A 22 -2.02 -10.80 4.41
N GLU A 23 -2.61 -9.91 3.60
CA GLU A 23 -1.86 -8.99 2.73
C GLU A 23 -1.06 -7.98 3.56
N TYR A 24 -1.70 -7.38 4.56
CA TYR A 24 -1.05 -6.45 5.48
C TYR A 24 0.11 -7.10 6.25
N ASN A 25 -0.11 -8.29 6.80
CA ASN A 25 0.92 -9.02 7.54
C ASN A 25 2.07 -9.48 6.62
N TYR A 26 1.75 -9.88 5.38
CA TYR A 26 2.78 -10.22 4.41
C TYR A 26 3.68 -9.01 4.14
N VAL A 27 3.10 -7.84 3.84
CA VAL A 27 3.88 -6.62 3.54
C VAL A 27 4.72 -6.17 4.74
N THR A 28 4.12 -6.12 5.93
CA THR A 28 4.77 -5.55 7.12
C THR A 28 5.78 -6.47 7.79
N LYS A 29 5.65 -7.80 7.61
CA LYS A 29 6.51 -8.80 8.29
C LYS A 29 7.14 -9.80 7.33
N GLY A 30 6.33 -10.40 6.46
CA GLY A 30 6.76 -11.51 5.59
C GLY A 30 7.65 -11.09 4.43
N TYR A 31 7.48 -9.88 3.89
CA TYR A 31 8.18 -9.42 2.69
C TYR A 31 9.68 -9.27 2.92
N ALA A 32 10.06 -8.65 4.04
CA ALA A 32 11.47 -8.51 4.42
C ALA A 32 12.19 -9.86 4.49
N GLU A 33 11.55 -10.86 5.09
CA GLU A 33 12.10 -12.22 5.15
C GLU A 33 12.17 -12.89 3.77
N THR A 34 11.16 -12.68 2.93
CA THR A 34 11.08 -13.26 1.58
C THR A 34 12.26 -12.80 0.74
N ILE A 35 12.52 -11.48 0.74
CA ILE A 35 13.66 -10.89 0.03
C ILE A 35 15.00 -11.32 0.64
N ALA A 36 15.11 -11.34 1.97
CA ALA A 36 16.34 -11.75 2.65
C ALA A 36 16.74 -13.21 2.35
N LYS A 37 15.75 -14.08 2.12
CA LYS A 37 15.93 -15.50 1.77
C LYS A 37 16.11 -15.72 0.26
N GLY A 38 16.05 -14.67 -0.56
CA GLY A 38 16.09 -14.78 -2.03
C GLY A 38 14.91 -15.57 -2.60
N LEU A 39 13.78 -15.57 -1.91
CA LEU A 39 12.57 -16.29 -2.32
C LEU A 39 11.73 -15.41 -3.25
N ASP A 40 10.95 -16.08 -4.11
CA ASP A 40 9.97 -15.40 -4.94
C ASP A 40 8.88 -14.74 -4.08
N LEU A 41 8.30 -13.66 -4.62
CA LEU A 41 7.14 -13.01 -4.04
C LEU A 41 6.01 -14.03 -3.81
N LYS A 42 5.18 -13.78 -2.79
CA LYS A 42 3.95 -14.53 -2.54
C LYS A 42 3.19 -14.81 -3.85
N LYS A 43 3.02 -16.09 -4.16
CA LYS A 43 2.37 -16.56 -5.39
C LYS A 43 1.02 -15.88 -5.62
N GLY A 44 0.78 -15.44 -6.86
CA GLY A 44 -0.46 -14.79 -7.29
C GLY A 44 -0.53 -13.30 -6.96
N TYR A 45 0.60 -12.71 -6.58
CA TYR A 45 0.76 -11.28 -6.44
C TYR A 45 1.94 -10.78 -7.28
N SER A 46 1.88 -9.51 -7.66
CA SER A 46 2.95 -8.75 -8.28
C SER A 46 3.19 -7.45 -7.52
N LEU A 47 4.44 -6.97 -7.57
CA LEU A 47 4.81 -5.65 -7.07
C LEU A 47 5.19 -4.77 -8.25
N ASN A 48 4.59 -3.59 -8.32
CA ASN A 48 4.96 -2.57 -9.31
C ASN A 48 5.35 -1.30 -8.58
N GLU A 49 6.47 -0.72 -8.96
CA GLU A 49 6.89 0.57 -8.42
C GLU A 49 5.86 1.65 -8.79
N VAL A 50 5.46 2.42 -7.78
CA VAL A 50 4.55 3.56 -7.92
C VAL A 50 5.37 4.84 -7.91
N TYR A 51 6.32 4.92 -6.98
CA TYR A 51 7.16 6.09 -6.81
C TYR A 51 8.38 5.75 -5.96
N HIS A 52 9.49 6.43 -6.24
CA HIS A 52 10.69 6.36 -5.43
C HIS A 52 11.12 7.77 -5.04
N TYR A 53 10.97 8.10 -3.77
CA TYR A 53 11.53 9.32 -3.18
C TYR A 53 12.89 9.00 -2.58
N THR A 54 13.89 9.83 -2.85
CA THR A 54 15.18 9.72 -2.18
C THR A 54 15.79 11.10 -1.97
N ASP A 55 16.31 11.33 -0.78
CA ASP A 55 17.15 12.48 -0.44
C ASP A 55 18.34 12.04 0.43
N ILE A 56 19.11 13.02 0.90
CA ILE A 56 20.31 12.77 1.72
C ILE A 56 20.02 12.00 3.03
N ASN A 57 18.81 12.14 3.58
CA ASN A 57 18.39 11.61 4.88
C ASN A 57 17.44 10.42 4.77
N TYR A 58 16.61 10.35 3.73
CA TYR A 58 15.49 9.42 3.64
C TYR A 58 15.35 8.79 2.27
N ASP A 59 14.93 7.52 2.25
CA ASP A 59 14.60 6.77 1.05
C ASP A 59 13.21 6.15 1.25
N PHE A 60 12.27 6.41 0.34
CA PHE A 60 10.94 5.84 0.38
C PHE A 60 10.61 5.21 -0.98
N LEU A 61 10.57 3.89 -1.02
CA LEU A 61 10.11 3.15 -2.18
C LEU A 61 8.64 2.74 -1.98
N PHE A 62 7.76 3.29 -2.81
CA PHE A 62 6.33 3.00 -2.83
C PHE A 62 6.05 2.00 -3.94
N GLN A 63 5.46 0.85 -3.60
CA GLN A 63 5.12 -0.20 -4.56
C GLN A 63 3.68 -0.64 -4.36
N SER A 64 2.96 -0.82 -5.45
CA SER A 64 1.62 -1.41 -5.43
C SER A 64 1.73 -2.92 -5.35
N LEU A 65 1.06 -3.52 -4.37
CA LEU A 65 0.85 -4.97 -4.31
C LEU A 65 -0.44 -5.29 -5.04
N THR A 66 -0.34 -5.97 -6.17
CA THR A 66 -1.48 -6.28 -7.04
C THR A 66 -1.75 -7.78 -7.04
N ASN A 67 -3.01 -8.16 -6.85
CA ASN A 67 -3.42 -9.55 -6.98
C ASN A 67 -3.51 -9.93 -8.47
N ASP A 68 -2.73 -10.90 -8.92
CA ASP A 68 -2.61 -11.23 -10.35
C ASP A 68 -3.90 -11.80 -10.94
N ARG A 69 -4.72 -12.45 -10.12
CA ARG A 69 -5.99 -13.05 -10.53
C ARG A 69 -7.07 -11.99 -10.72
N THR A 70 -7.19 -11.06 -9.77
CA THR A 70 -8.25 -10.03 -9.81
C THR A 70 -7.81 -8.75 -10.52
N LYS A 71 -6.50 -8.58 -10.74
CA LYS A 71 -5.86 -7.35 -11.24
C LYS A 71 -6.12 -6.11 -10.36
N LYS A 72 -6.57 -6.32 -9.12
CA LYS A 72 -6.82 -5.24 -8.16
C LYS A 72 -5.60 -5.00 -7.30
N THR A 73 -5.27 -3.72 -7.09
CA THR A 73 -4.30 -3.31 -6.08
C THR A 73 -4.87 -3.60 -4.70
N SER A 74 -4.16 -4.41 -3.93
CA SER A 74 -4.50 -4.79 -2.56
C SER A 74 -4.06 -3.71 -1.56
N CYS A 75 -2.86 -3.16 -1.72
CA CYS A 75 -2.32 -2.09 -0.87
C CYS A 75 -1.11 -1.41 -1.54
N ILE A 76 -0.64 -0.30 -0.96
CA ILE A 76 0.68 0.26 -1.25
C ILE A 76 1.65 -0.18 -0.16
N MET A 77 2.67 -0.95 -0.55
CA MET A 77 3.82 -1.24 0.28
C MET A 77 4.78 -0.05 0.26
N VAL A 78 5.31 0.31 1.42
CA VAL A 78 6.35 1.33 1.53
C VAL A 78 7.55 0.73 2.22
N ILE A 79 8.70 0.79 1.55
CA ILE A 79 10.00 0.52 2.15
C ILE A 79 10.62 1.87 2.48
N ALA A 80 10.66 2.20 3.77
CA ALA A 80 11.21 3.46 4.25
C ALA A 80 12.56 3.22 4.92
N TYR A 81 13.59 3.93 4.50
CA TYR A 81 14.92 3.89 5.11
C TYR A 81 15.30 5.27 5.63
N SER A 82 15.53 5.36 6.94
CA SER A 82 16.10 6.54 7.59
C SER A 82 17.62 6.39 7.64
N ARG A 83 18.34 7.19 6.86
CA ARG A 83 19.81 7.27 6.92
C ARG A 83 20.27 7.98 8.19
N VAL A 84 19.42 8.83 8.77
CA VAL A 84 19.67 9.53 10.04
C VAL A 84 19.74 8.54 11.20
N TRP A 85 18.84 7.54 11.22
CA TRP A 85 18.74 6.58 12.31
C TRP A 85 19.30 5.19 11.96
N GLY A 86 19.61 4.94 10.69
CA GLY A 86 20.00 3.62 10.18
C GLY A 86 18.86 2.60 10.15
N ASN A 87 17.61 3.01 10.39
CA ASN A 87 16.46 2.10 10.49
C ASN A 87 15.76 1.91 9.14
N LYS A 88 15.34 0.67 8.86
CA LYS A 88 14.51 0.31 7.71
C LYS A 88 13.14 -0.18 8.17
N TYR A 89 12.09 0.38 7.61
CA TYR A 89 10.70 0.10 7.93
C TYR A 89 9.99 -0.48 6.72
N TYR A 90 9.10 -1.45 6.98
CA TYR A 90 8.22 -2.05 6.00
C TYR A 90 6.78 -1.72 6.41
N LEU A 91 6.16 -0.80 5.69
CA LEU A 91 4.82 -0.32 5.98
C LEU A 91 3.84 -0.79 4.91
N CYS A 92 2.58 -0.91 5.31
CA CYS A 92 1.47 -1.18 4.41
C CYS A 92 0.47 -0.04 4.54
N MET A 93 0.24 0.72 3.46
CA MET A 93 -0.88 1.64 3.33
C MET A 93 -2.09 0.86 2.84
N PRO A 94 -3.07 0.58 3.72
CA PRO A 94 -4.21 -0.26 3.35
C PRO A 94 -5.24 0.53 2.54
N ILE A 95 -5.98 -0.19 1.71
CA ILE A 95 -7.10 0.31 0.91
C ILE A 95 -8.39 -0.23 1.54
N GLY A 96 -9.31 0.68 1.89
CA GLY A 96 -10.68 0.32 2.28
C GLY A 96 -10.85 -0.44 3.60
N ASN A 97 -9.80 -0.60 4.41
CA ASN A 97 -9.86 -1.30 5.69
C ASN A 97 -9.44 -0.37 6.85
N GLY A 98 -10.43 0.19 7.55
CA GLY A 98 -10.19 1.18 8.61
C GLY A 98 -9.43 0.65 9.83
N ASP A 99 -9.52 -0.64 10.15
CA ASP A 99 -8.77 -1.21 11.27
C ASP A 99 -7.29 -1.39 10.93
N LEU A 100 -6.98 -1.76 9.69
CA LEU A 100 -5.59 -1.78 9.21
C LEU A 100 -5.04 -0.36 9.05
N GLU A 101 -5.89 0.61 8.72
CA GLU A 101 -5.49 2.02 8.63
C GLU A 101 -5.05 2.57 9.99
N LYS A 102 -5.75 2.20 11.07
CA LYS A 102 -5.31 2.52 12.45
C LYS A 102 -3.92 1.96 12.73
N LYS A 103 -3.68 0.68 12.40
CA LYS A 103 -2.35 0.05 12.60
C LYS A 103 -1.26 0.74 11.81
N TYR A 104 -1.53 1.12 10.56
CA TYR A 104 -0.61 1.92 9.75
C TYR A 104 -0.29 3.27 10.41
N LYS A 105 -1.30 3.99 10.94
CA LYS A 105 -1.10 5.25 11.68
C LYS A 105 -0.28 5.04 12.96
N GLU A 106 -0.50 3.95 13.68
CA GLU A 106 0.31 3.57 14.85
C GLU A 106 1.77 3.30 14.48
N GLN A 107 2.04 2.71 13.32
CA GLN A 107 3.42 2.55 12.84
C GLN A 107 4.08 3.88 12.51
N LEU A 108 3.33 4.86 12.02
CA LEU A 108 3.84 6.20 11.74
C LEU A 108 4.01 7.05 13.00
N SER A 109 3.31 6.76 14.10
CA SER A 109 3.39 7.59 15.31
C SER A 109 4.73 7.48 16.04
N VAL A 110 5.53 6.45 15.75
CA VAL A 110 6.89 6.29 16.30
C VAL A 110 7.93 7.13 15.56
N TRP A 111 7.56 7.72 14.42
CA TRP A 111 8.42 8.58 13.62
C TRP A 111 8.45 9.99 14.17
N ASP A 112 9.59 10.67 14.02
CA ASP A 112 9.75 12.05 14.41
C ASP A 112 9.22 13.00 13.33
N ALA A 113 9.21 14.29 13.65
CA ALA A 113 8.73 15.31 12.72
C ALA A 113 9.55 15.35 11.41
N SER A 114 10.83 15.02 11.46
CA SER A 114 11.74 15.12 10.32
C SER A 114 11.39 14.09 9.24
N ILE A 115 11.28 12.81 9.62
CA ILE A 115 10.92 11.75 8.66
C ILE A 115 9.45 11.87 8.23
N LEU A 116 8.53 12.27 9.14
CA LEU A 116 7.13 12.50 8.78
C LEU A 116 6.96 13.63 7.76
N SER A 117 7.76 14.69 7.88
CA SER A 117 7.76 15.81 6.92
C SER A 117 8.21 15.35 5.53
N ALA A 118 9.34 14.64 5.45
CA ALA A 118 9.84 14.08 4.18
C ALA A 118 8.85 13.08 3.57
N TYR A 119 8.24 12.22 4.40
CA TYR A 119 7.24 11.26 3.96
C TYR A 119 5.98 11.94 3.43
N SER A 120 5.53 13.01 4.08
CA SER A 120 4.38 13.81 3.62
C SER A 120 4.66 14.52 2.29
N LEU A 121 5.89 15.02 2.09
CA LEU A 121 6.33 15.58 0.83
C LEU A 121 6.30 14.53 -0.29
N ALA A 122 6.83 13.33 -0.04
CA ALA A 122 6.81 12.23 -1.01
C ALA A 122 5.37 11.85 -1.41
N LEU A 123 4.45 11.74 -0.44
CA LEU A 123 3.04 11.49 -0.73
C LEU A 123 2.40 12.61 -1.57
N SER A 124 2.72 13.88 -1.28
CA SER A 124 2.24 15.03 -2.07
C SER A 124 2.74 15.00 -3.52
N GLN A 125 4.00 14.59 -3.73
CA GLN A 125 4.56 14.42 -5.07
C GLN A 125 3.87 13.30 -5.84
N ILE A 126 3.59 12.16 -5.20
CA ILE A 126 2.80 11.07 -5.80
C ILE A 126 1.43 11.60 -6.27
N LEU A 127 0.73 12.34 -5.41
CA LEU A 127 -0.57 12.94 -5.76
C LEU A 127 -0.43 13.89 -6.96
N THR A 128 0.59 14.74 -6.96
CA THR A 128 0.86 15.68 -8.07
C THR A 128 1.09 14.93 -9.39
N TYR A 129 1.93 13.89 -9.40
CA TYR A 129 2.18 13.08 -10.60
C TYR A 129 0.94 12.31 -11.05
N SER A 130 0.12 11.83 -10.10
CA SER A 130 -1.13 11.13 -10.42
C SER A 130 -2.17 12.05 -11.06
N VAL A 131 -2.17 13.35 -10.74
CA VAL A 131 -3.05 14.34 -11.37
C VAL A 131 -2.51 14.73 -12.75
N ALA A 132 -1.21 14.95 -12.88
CA ALA A 132 -0.58 15.35 -14.15
C ALA A 132 -0.62 14.27 -15.24
N SER A 133 -0.82 13.00 -14.87
CA SER A 133 -0.89 11.86 -15.81
C SER A 133 -2.30 11.57 -16.34
N VAL A 134 -3.29 12.40 -15.99
CA VAL A 134 -4.70 12.26 -16.43
C VAL A 134 -5.00 13.12 -17.69
N GLU A 135 -4.00 13.75 -18.29
CA GLU A 135 -4.08 14.48 -19.57
C GLU A 135 -3.60 13.61 -20.75
#